data_AF-A0A3D2ELG1-F1
#
_entry.id   AF-A0A3D2ELG1-F1
#
_cell.length_a   1.000
_cell.length_b   1.000
_cell.length_c   1.000
_cell.angle_alpha   90.00
_cell.angle_beta   90.00
_cell.angle_gamma   90.00
#
_symmetry.space_group_name_H-M   'P 1'
#
loop_
_entity.id
_entity.type
_entity.pdbx_description
1 polymer ?
#
loop_
_entity_poly.entity_id
_entity_poly.type
_entity_poly.pdbx_seq_one_letter_code
_entity_poly.pdbx_strand_id
1 'polypeptide(L)'
;MPSASIGLGPPMNAPLPLVYASAYQASIPGDHRFPMGKYGAVHALISQRPWFAQAVLHQAIPATVQQASLAHDPDYVQRVAQGELTPGEVRVIGLPQ
;
A
#
# COMPACT_ATOMS: atom_id res chain seq x y z
N MET A 1 17.35 3.37 -40.31
CA MET A 1 16.69 3.95 -39.13
C MET A 1 16.38 2.80 -38.17
N PRO A 2 17.05 2.67 -37.01
CA PRO A 2 16.79 1.56 -36.11
C PRO A 2 15.49 1.80 -35.35
N SER A 3 14.56 0.85 -35.44
CA SER A 3 13.39 0.77 -34.57
C SER A 3 13.87 0.51 -33.14
N ALA A 4 13.63 1.48 -32.26
CA ALA A 4 13.83 1.31 -30.83
C ALA A 4 12.70 0.41 -30.27
N SER A 5 13.00 -0.87 -30.07
CA SER A 5 12.17 -1.73 -29.22
C SER A 5 12.33 -1.28 -27.77
N ILE A 6 11.32 -0.60 -27.24
CA ILE A 6 11.21 -0.31 -25.81
C ILE A 6 10.91 -1.64 -25.10
N GLY A 7 11.96 -2.35 -24.69
CA GLY A 7 11.86 -3.51 -23.82
C GLY A 7 11.64 -3.07 -22.36
N LEU A 8 10.41 -2.68 -22.01
CA LEU A 8 10.00 -2.52 -20.61
C LEU A 8 9.33 -3.80 -20.11
N GLY A 9 10.14 -4.83 -19.90
CA GLY A 9 9.76 -6.01 -19.13
C GLY A 9 10.98 -6.47 -18.35
N PRO A 10 10.86 -6.82 -17.05
CA PRO A 10 11.97 -7.44 -16.34
C PRO A 10 12.41 -8.70 -17.12
N PRO A 11 13.71 -9.01 -17.18
CA PRO A 11 14.16 -10.24 -17.80
C PRO A 11 13.44 -11.41 -17.13
N MET A 12 13.02 -12.40 -17.91
CA MET A 12 12.23 -13.57 -17.47
C MET A 12 12.88 -14.40 -16.33
N ASN A 13 14.07 -14.03 -15.86
CA ASN A 13 14.83 -14.65 -14.77
C ASN A 13 15.09 -13.72 -13.56
N ALA A 14 14.60 -12.48 -13.55
CA ALA A 14 14.69 -11.65 -12.34
C ALA A 14 13.57 -12.05 -11.36
N PRO A 15 13.87 -12.20 -10.06
CA PRO A 15 12.84 -12.52 -9.08
C PRO A 15 11.76 -11.43 -9.06
N LEU A 16 10.50 -11.83 -8.94
CA LEU A 16 9.37 -10.89 -8.92
C LEU A 16 9.37 -10.12 -7.59
N PRO A 17 9.61 -8.79 -7.58
CA PRO A 17 9.53 -8.03 -6.34
C PRO A 17 8.06 -7.85 -5.93
N LEU A 18 7.75 -8.23 -4.70
CA LEU A 18 6.45 -8.01 -4.06
C LEU A 18 6.64 -7.10 -2.84
N VAL A 19 5.63 -6.30 -2.53
CA VAL A 19 5.65 -5.43 -1.35
C VAL A 19 4.43 -5.73 -0.48
N TYR A 20 4.65 -5.99 0.80
CA TYR A 20 3.59 -6.25 1.78
C TYR A 20 4.00 -5.76 3.17
N ALA A 21 3.03 -5.34 3.97
CA ALA A 21 3.17 -5.20 5.41
C ALA A 21 1.88 -5.66 6.09
N SER A 22 2.01 -6.32 7.24
CA SER A 22 0.84 -6.62 8.09
C SER A 22 0.08 -5.36 8.50
N ALA A 23 0.79 -4.24 8.62
CA ALA A 23 0.24 -2.91 8.92
C ALA A 23 -0.73 -2.36 7.85
N TYR A 24 -0.85 -2.99 6.67
CA TYR A 24 -1.92 -2.67 5.72
C TYR A 24 -3.31 -3.02 6.24
N GLN A 25 -3.41 -3.79 7.32
CA GLN A 25 -4.65 -4.09 8.02
C GLN A 25 -4.76 -3.19 9.25
N ALA A 26 -5.59 -2.15 9.18
CA ALA A 26 -5.96 -1.38 10.36
C ALA A 26 -7.07 -2.09 11.15
N SER A 27 -7.09 -1.91 12.47
CA SER A 27 -8.17 -2.38 13.33
C SER A 27 -9.43 -1.55 13.10
N ILE A 28 -10.36 -2.06 12.31
CA ILE A 28 -11.67 -1.45 12.07
C ILE A 28 -12.77 -2.49 12.28
N PRO A 29 -14.01 -2.07 12.60
CA PRO A 29 -15.14 -3.00 12.75
C PRO A 29 -15.32 -3.88 11.51
N GLY A 30 -15.68 -5.16 11.71
CA GLY A 30 -15.82 -6.11 10.61
C GLY A 30 -16.95 -5.79 9.63
N ASP A 31 -17.93 -4.99 10.06
CA ASP A 31 -19.04 -4.45 9.26
C ASP A 31 -18.72 -3.09 8.62
N HIS A 32 -17.48 -2.60 8.78
CA HIS A 32 -17.06 -1.36 8.16
C HIS A 32 -17.06 -1.48 6.62
N ARG A 33 -17.58 -0.46 5.93
CA ARG A 33 -17.73 -0.45 4.46
C ARG A 33 -16.42 -0.63 3.69
N PHE A 34 -15.30 -0.26 4.31
CA PHE A 34 -13.97 -0.45 3.73
C PHE A 34 -13.48 -1.89 4.00
N PRO A 35 -13.21 -2.70 2.96
CA PRO A 35 -12.88 -4.11 3.11
C PRO A 35 -11.40 -4.32 3.52
N MET A 36 -11.05 -3.94 4.75
CA MET A 36 -9.66 -3.94 5.24
C MET A 36 -9.00 -5.32 5.19
N GLY A 37 -9.76 -6.38 5.47
CA GLY A 37 -9.26 -7.76 5.46
C GLY A 37 -8.72 -8.24 4.09
N LYS A 38 -9.02 -7.52 2.99
CA LYS A 38 -8.60 -7.94 1.65
C LYS A 38 -7.08 -8.01 1.49
N TYR A 39 -6.31 -7.14 2.16
CA TYR A 39 -4.85 -7.10 1.99
C TYR A 39 -4.19 -8.38 2.51
N GLY A 40 -4.59 -8.81 3.71
CA GLY A 40 -4.15 -10.09 4.28
C GLY A 40 -4.64 -11.29 3.48
N ALA A 41 -5.91 -11.26 3.04
CA ALA A 41 -6.48 -12.33 2.24
C ALA A 41 -5.76 -12.52 0.90
N VAL A 42 -5.45 -11.43 0.18
CA VAL A 42 -4.68 -11.48 -1.07
C VAL A 42 -3.29 -12.03 -0.81
N HIS A 43 -2.58 -11.53 0.21
CA HIS A 43 -1.25 -12.05 0.57
C HIS A 43 -1.30 -13.56 0.84
N ALA A 44 -2.24 -14.02 1.68
CA ALA A 44 -2.42 -15.44 1.98
C ALA A 44 -2.71 -16.30 0.74
N LEU A 45 -3.52 -15.80 -0.20
CA LEU A 45 -3.85 -16.52 -1.44
C LEU A 45 -2.67 -16.60 -2.41
N ILE A 46 -1.89 -15.52 -2.55
CA ILE A 46 -0.74 -15.51 -3.47
C ILE A 46 0.45 -16.30 -2.91
N SER A 47 0.65 -16.31 -1.58
CA SER A 47 1.72 -17.08 -0.93
C SER A 47 1.60 -18.59 -1.14
N GLN A 48 0.40 -19.07 -1.49
CA GLN A 48 0.15 -20.49 -1.79
C GLN A 48 0.42 -20.85 -3.26
N ARG A 49 0.80 -19.89 -4.11
CA ARG A 49 1.02 -20.13 -5.54
C ARG A 49 2.43 -20.68 -5.80
N PRO A 50 2.62 -21.64 -6.73
CA PRO A 50 3.94 -22.22 -7.00
C PRO A 50 5.02 -21.20 -7.39
N TRP A 51 4.64 -20.13 -8.09
CA TRP A 51 5.57 -19.07 -8.49
C TRP A 51 6.04 -18.18 -7.32
N PHE A 52 5.35 -18.20 -6.18
CA PHE A 52 5.67 -17.34 -5.04
C PHE A 52 7.07 -17.62 -4.47
N ALA A 53 7.56 -18.85 -4.59
CA ALA A 53 8.92 -19.21 -4.21
C ALA A 53 10.02 -18.47 -5.00
N GLN A 54 9.67 -17.89 -6.15
CA GLN A 54 10.57 -17.10 -6.99
C GLN A 54 10.41 -15.59 -6.77
N ALA A 55 9.49 -15.18 -5.88
CA ALA A 55 9.29 -13.78 -5.55
C ALA A 55 10.25 -13.34 -4.43
N VAL A 56 10.61 -12.06 -4.44
CA VAL A 56 11.29 -11.40 -3.33
C VAL A 56 10.28 -10.51 -2.64
N LEU A 57 9.96 -10.83 -1.38
CA LEU A 57 9.02 -10.05 -0.59
C LEU A 57 9.75 -8.96 0.20
N HIS A 58 9.40 -7.71 -0.07
CA HIS A 58 9.87 -6.55 0.66
C HIS A 58 8.82 -6.10 1.67
N GLN A 59 9.28 -5.82 2.90
CA GLN A 59 8.42 -5.22 3.91
C GLN A 59 8.24 -3.72 3.61
N ALA A 60 7.00 -3.27 3.47
CA ALA A 60 6.72 -1.84 3.35
C ALA A 60 7.02 -1.10 4.66
N ILE A 61 7.57 0.10 4.53
CA ILE A 61 7.75 1.05 5.63
C ILE A 61 6.77 2.22 5.45
N PRO A 62 6.33 2.87 6.54
CA PRO A 62 5.51 4.08 6.44
C PRO A 62 6.24 5.17 5.64
N ALA A 63 5.49 5.91 4.82
CA ALA A 63 5.99 7.12 4.20
C ALA A 63 6.26 8.18 5.27
N THR A 64 7.27 9.02 5.07
CA THR A 64 7.50 10.17 5.95
C THR A 64 6.46 11.25 5.68
N VAL A 65 6.26 12.16 6.64
CA VAL A 65 5.42 13.36 6.47
C VAL A 65 5.87 14.13 5.22
N GLN A 66 7.19 14.31 5.04
CA GLN A 66 7.75 15.03 3.89
C GLN A 66 7.40 14.35 2.57
N GLN A 67 7.45 13.01 2.51
CA GLN A 67 7.09 12.25 1.31
C GLN A 67 5.60 12.38 0.99
N ALA A 68 4.73 12.28 1.99
CA ALA A 68 3.28 12.44 1.80
C ALA A 68 2.89 13.86 1.38
N SER A 69 3.58 14.87 1.92
CA SER A 69 3.37 16.29 1.57
C SER A 69 3.78 16.66 0.14
N LEU A 70 4.45 15.76 -0.61
CA LEU A 70 4.67 15.98 -2.05
C LEU A 70 3.37 15.90 -2.88
N ALA A 71 2.34 15.24 -2.35
CA ALA A 71 1.06 15.03 -3.04
C ALA A 71 -0.14 15.67 -2.31
N HIS A 72 0.02 16.02 -1.03
CA HIS A 72 -1.05 16.50 -0.17
C HIS A 72 -0.67 17.81 0.53
N ASP A 73 -1.67 18.55 1.00
CA ASP A 73 -1.46 19.72 1.84
C ASP A 73 -0.66 19.34 3.12
N PRO A 74 0.47 20.02 3.40
CA PRO A 74 1.31 19.66 4.55
C PRO A 74 0.61 19.72 5.90
N ASP A 75 -0.31 20.68 6.11
CA ASP A 75 -1.02 20.82 7.37
C ASP A 75 -2.02 19.68 7.56
N TYR A 76 -2.66 19.24 6.47
CA TYR A 76 -3.49 18.04 6.47
C TYR A 76 -2.69 16.78 6.82
N VAL A 77 -1.53 16.57 6.18
CA VAL A 77 -0.67 15.41 6.46
C VAL A 77 -0.21 15.39 7.92
N GLN A 78 0.13 16.56 8.47
CA GLN A 78 0.52 16.69 9.87
C GLN A 78 -0.63 16.28 10.82
N ARG A 79 -1.86 16.74 10.56
CA ARG A 79 -3.05 16.33 11.34
C ARG A 79 -3.32 14.83 11.23
N VAL A 80 -3.21 14.25 10.04
CA VAL A 80 -3.31 12.78 9.86
C VAL A 80 -2.28 12.05 10.72
N ALA A 81 -1.03 12.49 10.68
CA ALA A 81 0.08 11.85 11.41
C ALA A 81 -0.05 11.96 12.93
N GLN A 82 -0.71 13.02 13.43
CA GLN A 82 -0.91 13.27 14.85
C GLN A 82 -2.26 12.75 15.40
N GLY A 83 -3.16 12.28 14.53
CA GLY A 83 -4.50 11.87 14.95
C GLY A 83 -5.42 13.07 15.25
N GLU A 84 -5.16 14.22 14.63
CA GLU A 84 -5.81 15.50 14.91
C GLU A 84 -6.77 15.94 13.79
N LEU A 85 -7.24 15.00 12.97
CA LEU A 85 -8.22 15.30 11.93
C LEU A 85 -9.50 15.88 12.54
N THR A 86 -10.05 16.88 11.86
CA THR A 86 -11.36 17.42 12.20
C THR A 86 -12.45 16.36 11.98
N PRO A 87 -13.60 16.47 12.68
CA PRO A 87 -14.73 15.55 12.45
C PRO A 87 -15.20 15.51 10.98
N GLY A 88 -15.07 16.63 10.27
CA GLY A 88 -15.36 16.71 8.83
C GLY A 88 -14.38 15.87 8.00
N GLU A 89 -13.08 15.99 8.25
CA GLU A 89 -12.05 15.21 7.57
C GLU A 89 -12.19 13.70 7.85
N VAL A 90 -12.42 13.30 9.10
CA VAL A 90 -12.66 11.89 9.47
C VAL A 90 -13.86 11.32 8.70
N ARG A 91 -14.96 12.08 8.61
CA ARG A 91 -16.15 11.68 7.84
C ARG A 91 -15.85 11.51 6.36
N VAL A 92 -15.03 12.38 5.77
CA VAL A 92 -14.65 12.34 4.34
C VAL A 92 -13.75 11.14 4.05
N ILE A 93 -12.71 10.92 4.86
CA ILE A 93 -11.82 9.75 4.73
C ILE A 93 -12.62 8.46 4.93
N GLY A 94 -13.57 8.48 5.87
CA GLY A 94 -14.41 7.33 6.18
C GLY A 94 -13.62 6.19 6.81
N LEU A 95 -12.58 6.52 7.59
CA LEU A 95 -11.81 5.61 8.42
C LEU A 95 -11.78 6.17 9.85
N PRO A 96 -11.81 5.31 10.89
CA PRO A 96 -11.59 5.75 12.26
C PRO A 96 -10.16 6.27 12.45
N GLN A 97 -9.99 7.24 13.36
CA GLN A 97 -8.70 7.69 13.89
C GLN A 97 -8.37 6.91 15.16
#